data_AF-A0AAV5FJE4-F1
#
_entry.id   AF-A0AAV5FJE4-F1
#
_cell.length_a   1.000
_cell.length_b   1.000
_cell.length_c   1.000
_cell.angle_alpha   90.00
_cell.angle_beta   90.00
_cell.angle_gamma   90.00
#
_symmetry.space_group_name_H-M   'P 1'
#
loop_
_entity.id
_entity.type
_entity.pdbx_description
1 polymer ?
#
loop_
_entity_poly.entity_id
_entity_poly.type
_entity_poly.pdbx_seq_one_letter_code
_entity_poly.pdbx_strand_id
1 'polypeptide(L)'
;MQRKFLEFMDLKQGGRNVLQYSEVFNHLAQYATEYVNTEDKKRYAFLRGMNATLKERLTWQTTGTYNNLVNAAIVQEGAMRQVEEEDRKRKAPASASAAPQAKHRLIYISPTGQRF
;
A
#
# COMPACT_ATOMS: atom_id res chain seq x y z
N MET A 1 3.92 -33.95 9.24
CA MET A 1 2.90 -33.45 8.30
C MET A 1 1.91 -32.50 8.98
N GLN A 2 1.18 -32.93 10.01
CA GLN A 2 0.09 -32.13 10.61
C GLN A 2 0.50 -30.74 11.13
N ARG A 3 1.68 -30.59 11.75
CA ARG A 3 2.18 -29.27 12.20
C ARG A 3 2.36 -28.25 11.06
N LYS A 4 2.92 -28.67 9.93
CA LYS A 4 3.13 -27.78 8.76
C LYS A 4 1.82 -27.44 8.05
N PHE A 5 0.86 -28.35 8.06
CA PHE A 5 -0.49 -28.08 7.59
C PHE A 5 -1.20 -27.02 8.44
N LEU A 6 -1.11 -27.11 9.77
CA LEU A 6 -1.66 -26.10 10.68
C LEU A 6 -0.97 -24.74 10.46
N GLU A 7 0.36 -24.73 10.29
CA GLU A 7 1.12 -23.53 9.96
C GLU A 7 0.63 -22.89 8.65
N PHE A 8 0.27 -23.68 7.63
CA PHE A 8 -0.34 -23.18 6.40
C PHE A 8 -1.74 -22.59 6.62
N MET A 9 -2.58 -23.25 7.43
CA MET A 9 -3.94 -22.79 7.72
C MET A 9 -3.97 -21.46 8.49
N ASP A 10 -3.02 -21.28 9.40
CA ASP A 10 -2.87 -20.07 10.22
C ASP A 10 -1.96 -19.02 9.58
N LEU A 11 -1.42 -19.29 8.39
CA LEU A 11 -0.49 -18.39 7.72
C LEU A 11 -1.17 -17.03 7.45
N LYS A 12 -0.54 -15.96 7.96
CA LYS A 12 -0.89 -14.57 7.70
C LYS A 12 0.30 -13.82 7.08
N GLN A 13 0.00 -12.83 6.24
CA GLN A 13 0.99 -11.90 5.69
C GLN A 13 1.74 -11.18 6.82
N GLY A 14 1.01 -10.68 7.83
CA GLY A 14 1.61 -9.98 8.95
C GLY A 14 2.39 -8.74 8.49
N GLY A 15 3.58 -8.52 9.05
CA GLY A 15 4.49 -7.43 8.64
C GLY A 15 5.32 -7.72 7.39
N ARG A 16 5.12 -8.85 6.71
CA ARG A 16 5.84 -9.20 5.48
C ARG A 16 5.26 -8.46 4.28
N ASN A 17 6.11 -8.11 3.33
CA ASN A 17 5.63 -7.67 2.02
C ASN A 17 5.01 -8.85 1.25
N VAL A 18 4.27 -8.54 0.18
CA VAL A 18 3.61 -9.56 -0.65
C VAL A 18 4.58 -10.62 -1.18
N LEU A 19 5.78 -10.23 -1.60
CA LEU A 19 6.76 -11.15 -2.17
C LEU A 19 7.21 -12.18 -1.12
N GLN A 20 7.66 -11.73 0.04
CA GLN A 20 8.06 -12.58 1.17
C GLN A 20 6.92 -13.48 1.64
N TYR A 21 5.70 -12.95 1.69
CA TYR A 21 4.52 -13.74 2.03
C TYR A 21 4.28 -14.85 1.00
N SER A 22 4.42 -14.55 -0.30
CA SER A 22 4.23 -15.54 -1.37
C SER A 22 5.25 -16.69 -1.33
N GLU A 23 6.50 -16.41 -0.92
CA GLU A 23 7.53 -17.43 -0.77
C GLU A 23 7.19 -18.41 0.36
N VAL A 24 6.83 -17.87 1.53
CA VAL A 24 6.41 -18.69 2.69
C VAL A 24 5.14 -19.48 2.37
N PHE A 25 4.17 -18.85 1.69
CA PHE A 25 2.94 -19.49 1.24
C PHE A 25 3.25 -20.67 0.33
N ASN A 26 4.08 -20.50 -0.70
CA ASN A 26 4.43 -21.56 -1.64
C ASN A 26 5.20 -22.71 -0.98
N HIS A 27 6.07 -22.41 -0.01
CA HIS A 27 6.77 -23.43 0.76
C HIS A 27 5.79 -24.26 1.62
N LEU A 28 4.85 -23.61 2.30
CA LEU A 28 3.87 -24.30 3.16
C LEU A 28 2.74 -24.99 2.37
N ALA A 29 2.41 -24.50 1.18
CA ALA A 29 1.38 -25.06 0.30
C ALA A 29 1.65 -26.52 -0.08
N GLN A 30 2.92 -26.94 -0.10
CA GLN A 30 3.33 -28.33 -0.35
C GLN A 30 2.77 -29.31 0.69
N TYR A 31 2.44 -28.82 1.89
CA TYR A 31 1.87 -29.63 2.98
C TYR A 31 0.33 -29.56 3.03
N ALA A 32 -0.30 -28.82 2.12
CA ALA A 32 -1.74 -28.58 2.09
C ALA A 32 -2.30 -28.71 0.67
N THR A 33 -1.82 -29.70 -0.09
CA THR A 33 -2.13 -29.90 -1.52
C THR A 33 -3.62 -29.83 -1.84
N GLU A 34 -4.47 -30.44 -1.01
CA GLU A 34 -5.93 -30.44 -1.18
C GLU A 34 -6.58 -29.04 -1.19
N TYR A 35 -5.90 -28.06 -0.56
CA TYR A 35 -6.34 -26.67 -0.45
C TYR A 35 -5.69 -25.75 -1.48
N VAL A 36 -4.80 -26.26 -2.32
CA VAL A 36 -4.09 -25.49 -3.36
C VAL A 36 -4.01 -26.21 -4.70
N ASN A 37 -4.72 -27.34 -4.86
CA ASN A 37 -4.66 -28.17 -6.06
C ASN A 37 -5.37 -27.58 -7.28
N THR A 38 -6.11 -26.49 -7.11
CA THR A 38 -6.64 -25.69 -8.22
C THR A 38 -6.21 -24.24 -8.06
N GLU A 39 -6.13 -23.52 -9.17
CA GLU A 39 -5.83 -22.08 -9.17
C GLU A 39 -6.77 -21.31 -8.25
N ASP A 40 -8.07 -21.60 -8.30
CA ASP A 40 -9.06 -20.91 -7.46
C ASP A 40 -8.88 -21.20 -5.97
N LYS A 41 -8.62 -22.47 -5.60
CA LYS A 41 -8.35 -22.82 -4.20
C LYS A 41 -7.07 -22.16 -3.71
N LYS A 42 -6.01 -22.19 -4.52
CA LYS A 42 -4.72 -21.57 -4.20
C LYS A 42 -4.85 -20.05 -4.03
N ARG A 43 -5.59 -19.39 -4.92
CA ARG A 43 -5.90 -17.95 -4.84
C ARG A 43 -6.72 -17.62 -3.59
N TYR A 44 -7.77 -18.40 -3.31
CA TYR A 44 -8.58 -18.21 -2.12
C TYR A 44 -7.77 -18.38 -0.83
N ALA A 45 -6.91 -19.41 -0.77
CA ALA A 45 -6.01 -19.62 0.36
C ALA A 45 -5.03 -18.45 0.53
N PHE A 46 -4.47 -17.93 -0.58
CA PHE A 46 -3.56 -16.78 -0.55
C PHE A 46 -4.27 -15.52 -0.02
N LEU A 47 -5.46 -15.20 -0.55
CA LEU A 47 -6.30 -14.07 -0.12
C LEU A 47 -6.73 -14.18 1.36
N ARG A 48 -6.95 -15.40 1.88
CA ARG A 48 -7.34 -15.63 3.28
C ARG A 48 -6.28 -15.13 4.26
N GLY A 49 -5.01 -15.32 3.95
CA GLY A 49 -3.89 -14.91 4.79
C GLY A 49 -3.40 -13.49 4.54
N MET A 50 -3.85 -12.83 3.47
CA MET A 50 -3.39 -11.51 3.07
C MET A 50 -3.84 -10.41 4.05
N ASN A 51 -3.10 -9.30 4.09
CA ASN A 51 -3.47 -8.11 4.87
C ASN A 51 -4.88 -7.61 4.46
N ALA A 52 -5.70 -7.21 5.43
CA ALA A 52 -7.09 -6.85 5.21
C ALA A 52 -7.29 -5.73 4.18
N THR A 53 -6.48 -4.66 4.26
CA THR A 53 -6.55 -3.51 3.35
C THR A 53 -6.19 -3.91 1.92
N LEU A 54 -5.16 -4.75 1.75
CA LEU A 54 -4.77 -5.24 0.43
C LEU A 54 -5.81 -6.24 -0.11
N LYS A 55 -6.38 -7.08 0.77
CA LYS A 55 -7.40 -8.07 0.43
C LYS A 55 -8.68 -7.42 -0.07
N GLU A 56 -9.12 -6.36 0.57
CA GLU A 56 -10.29 -5.60 0.15
C GLU A 56 -10.13 -5.07 -1.28
N ARG A 57 -8.94 -4.55 -1.60
CA ARG A 57 -8.63 -4.01 -2.94
C ARG A 57 -8.57 -5.08 -4.03
N LEU A 58 -8.21 -6.31 -3.68
CA LEU A 58 -8.04 -7.40 -4.65
C LEU A 58 -9.19 -8.40 -4.70
N THR A 59 -10.16 -8.32 -3.77
CA THR A 59 -11.29 -9.27 -3.69
C THR A 59 -12.16 -9.27 -4.95
N TRP A 60 -12.19 -8.17 -5.70
CA TRP A 60 -12.91 -8.07 -6.97
C TRP A 60 -12.27 -8.87 -8.11
N GLN A 61 -10.99 -9.24 -7.99
CA GLN A 61 -10.31 -10.11 -8.95
C GLN A 61 -10.72 -11.56 -8.69
N THR A 62 -11.86 -11.96 -9.23
CA THR A 62 -12.44 -13.30 -9.04
C THR A 62 -11.90 -14.36 -10.00
N THR A 63 -11.27 -13.96 -11.11
CA THR A 63 -10.71 -14.87 -12.13
C THR A 63 -9.20 -14.69 -12.32
N GLY A 64 -8.55 -15.68 -12.98
CA GLY A 64 -7.12 -15.66 -13.29
C GLY A 64 -6.31 -16.67 -12.49
N THR A 65 -4.99 -16.62 -12.66
CA THR A 65 -4.05 -17.53 -11.97
C THR A 65 -3.57 -16.95 -10.64
N TYR A 66 -3.01 -17.81 -9.78
CA TYR A 66 -2.28 -17.43 -8.58
C TYR A 66 -1.21 -16.38 -8.87
N ASN A 67 -0.44 -16.55 -9.95
CA ASN A 67 0.62 -15.61 -10.30
C ASN A 67 0.06 -14.24 -10.71
N ASN A 68 -1.08 -14.19 -11.41
CA ASN A 68 -1.74 -12.92 -11.73
C ASN A 68 -2.15 -12.18 -10.45
N LEU A 69 -2.71 -12.92 -9.48
CA LEU A 69 -3.09 -12.36 -8.17
C LEU A 69 -1.87 -11.83 -7.40
N VAL A 70 -0.76 -12.59 -7.35
CA VAL A 70 0.47 -12.16 -6.67
C VAL A 70 1.04 -10.90 -7.31
N ASN A 71 1.12 -10.85 -8.64
CA ASN A 71 1.60 -9.67 -9.35
C ASN A 71 0.71 -8.45 -9.10
N ALA A 72 -0.61 -8.62 -9.15
CA ALA A 72 -1.56 -7.55 -8.82
C ALA A 72 -1.36 -7.05 -7.37
N ALA A 73 -1.14 -7.97 -6.43
CA ALA A 73 -0.88 -7.63 -5.04
C ALA A 73 0.42 -6.84 -4.85
N ILE A 74 1.50 -7.19 -5.55
CA ILE A 74 2.77 -6.46 -5.51
C ILE A 74 2.60 -5.02 -6.02
N VAL A 75 1.94 -4.86 -7.18
CA VAL A 75 1.68 -3.53 -7.76
C VAL A 75 0.82 -2.69 -6.82
N GLN A 76 -0.24 -3.29 -6.26
CA GLN A 76 -1.15 -2.60 -5.37
C GLN A 76 -0.48 -2.20 -4.04
N GLU A 77 0.37 -3.06 -3.46
CA GLU A 77 1.15 -2.74 -2.26
C GLU A 77 2.12 -1.58 -2.53
N GLY A 78 2.78 -1.57 -3.69
CA GLY A 78 3.64 -0.47 -4.12
C GLY A 78 2.89 0.86 -4.24
N ALA A 79 1.72 0.85 -4.89
CA ALA A 79 0.88 2.04 -5.02
C ALA A 79 0.40 2.57 -3.66
N MET A 80 0.01 1.68 -2.73
CA MET A 80 -0.38 2.07 -1.37
C MET A 80 0.78 2.75 -0.62
N ARG A 81 1.99 2.22 -0.74
CA ARG A 81 3.19 2.79 -0.10
C ARG A 81 3.53 4.17 -0.63
N GLN A 82 3.36 4.39 -1.94
CA GLN A 82 3.59 5.71 -2.56
C GLN A 82 2.62 6.77 -2.02
N VAL A 83 1.32 6.43 -1.92
CA VAL A 83 0.30 7.34 -1.37
C VAL A 83 0.63 7.70 0.09
N GLU A 84 1.01 6.70 0.90
CA GLU A 84 1.39 6.93 2.30
C GLU A 84 2.63 7.82 2.43
N GLU A 85 3.61 7.66 1.55
CA GLU A 85 4.82 8.50 1.53
C GLU A 85 4.49 9.96 1.15
N GLU A 86 3.62 10.17 0.16
CA GLU A 86 3.17 11.51 -0.23
C GLU A 86 2.40 12.20 0.89
N ASP A 87 1.47 11.49 1.55
CA ASP A 87 0.73 12.02 2.68
C ASP A 87 1.64 12.37 3.85
N ARG A 88 2.67 11.56 4.10
CA ARG A 88 3.69 11.84 5.11
C ARG A 88 4.51 13.09 4.78
N LYS A 89 4.87 13.29 3.50
CA LYS A 89 5.57 14.51 3.04
C LYS A 89 4.71 15.76 3.20
N ARG A 90 3.40 15.67 2.94
CA ARG A 90 2.45 16.79 3.10
C ARG A 90 2.18 17.15 4.57
N LYS A 91 2.23 16.15 5.46
CA LYS A 91 1.98 16.32 6.90
C LYS A 91 3.24 16.58 7.73
N ALA A 92 4.43 16.43 7.15
CA ALA A 92 5.66 16.82 7.80
C ALA A 92 5.60 18.34 8.09
N PRO A 93 5.92 18.80 9.31
CA PRO A 93 5.99 20.23 9.57
C PRO A 93 7.03 20.79 8.60
N ALA A 94 6.62 21.74 7.76
CA ALA A 94 7.56 22.53 6.98
C ALA A 94 8.61 23.03 7.99
N SER A 95 9.84 22.54 7.88
CA SER A 95 10.93 23.08 8.68
C SER A 95 10.89 24.59 8.48
N ALA A 96 10.71 25.32 9.57
CA ALA A 96 10.66 26.76 9.59
C ALA A 96 12.02 27.32 9.11
N SER A 97 12.15 27.44 7.80
CA SER A 97 13.11 28.31 7.13
C SER A 97 12.32 29.37 6.37
N ALA A 98 11.46 30.07 7.11
CA ALA A 98 10.88 31.31 6.64
C ALA A 98 11.97 32.38 6.73
N ALA A 99 12.79 32.51 5.68
CA ALA A 99 13.41 33.79 5.41
C ALA A 99 12.26 34.82 5.26
N PRO A 100 12.31 35.99 5.91
CA PRO A 100 11.21 36.94 5.82
C PRO A 100 11.11 37.42 4.36
N GLN A 101 10.03 37.00 3.68
CA GLN A 101 9.64 37.61 2.42
C GLN A 101 9.40 39.09 2.69
N ALA A 102 10.29 39.94 2.16
CA ALA A 102 10.14 41.37 2.17
C ALA A 102 8.87 41.72 1.38
N LYS A 103 7.78 41.89 2.12
CA LYS A 103 6.50 42.44 1.66
C LYS A 103 6.77 43.75 0.92
N HIS A 104 6.60 43.71 -0.41
CA HIS A 104 6.69 44.86 -1.29
C HIS A 104 5.61 45.87 -0.87
N ARG A 105 6.00 46.93 -0.16
CA ARG A 105 5.10 48.06 0.13
C ARG A 105 4.87 48.83 -1.18
N LEU A 106 3.68 48.70 -1.75
CA LEU A 106 3.18 49.67 -2.72
C LEU A 106 2.92 50.97 -1.96
N ILE A 107 3.79 51.95 -2.14
CA ILE A 107 3.61 53.31 -1.60
C ILE A 107 2.68 54.04 -2.59
N TYR A 108 1.39 54.13 -2.28
CA TYR A 108 0.48 55.02 -3.00
C TYR A 108 0.71 56.45 -2.49
N ILE A 109 1.42 57.26 -3.28
CA ILE A 109 1.55 58.70 -3.03
C ILE A 109 0.40 59.37 -3.77
N SER A 110 -0.61 59.84 -3.03
CA SER A 110 -1.67 60.69 -3.58
C SER A 110 -1.10 62.07 -3.92
N PRO A 111 -1.29 62.59 -5.15
CA PRO A 111 -0.96 63.97 -5.44
C PRO A 111 -1.99 64.84 -4.71
N THR A 112 -1.55 65.48 -3.63
CA THR A 112 -2.40 66.38 -2.85
C THR A 112 -2.55 67.67 -3.65
N GLY A 113 -3.78 67.98 -4.03
CA GLY A 113 -4.14 69.13 -4.85
C GLY A 113 -3.66 70.44 -4.24
N GLN A 114 -3.01 71.24 -5.06
CA GLN A 114 -2.67 72.62 -4.76
C GLN A 114 -3.93 73.46 -4.96
N ARG A 115 -4.47 73.97 -3.85
CA ARG A 115 -5.50 75.00 -3.80
C ARG A 115 -4.81 76.36 -3.60
N PHE A 116 -5.35 77.33 -4.36
CA PHE A 116 -5.11 78.78 -4.39
C PHE A 116 -3.88 79.25 -5.16
#